data_AF-A0A966UWC4-F1
#
_entry.id   AF-A0A966UWC4-F1
#
_cell.length_a   1.000
_cell.length_b   1.000
_cell.length_c   1.000
_cell.angle_alpha   90.00
_cell.angle_beta   90.00
_cell.angle_gamma   90.00
#
_symmetry.space_group_name_H-M   'P 1'
#
loop_
_entity.id
_entity.type
_entity.pdbx_description
1 polymer ?
#
loop_
_entity_poly.entity_id
_entity_poly.type
_entity_poly.pdbx_seq_one_letter_code
_entity_poly.pdbx_strand_id
1 'polypeptide(L)'
;MLVFFLLIALSLAPLPSVAEECDGNTCIDVSADENKEVVITVRKNSPGSHGTKKPQPGPSAKPAVKKPWIPWLPKAPTTYRPKPRKSPSPKVKTQKISATSVMDQVRSVLPKGVIITQPGSGALVREPVYFRTTVPTRFSAVIIVLEIPIQINLTAKYFWNFGDGGTLLTTEPGAPYPLSTISHTYKSADSYPVSLQVQWQGTWRSGPLAAPIRGEISQVFSTRLKVDHANFRITG
;
A
#
# COMPACT_ATOMS: atom_id res chain seq x y z
N MET A 1 -34.98 -35.52 -28.01
CA MET A 1 -34.94 -34.07 -28.25
C MET A 1 -33.90 -33.48 -27.30
N LEU A 2 -32.65 -33.29 -27.74
CA LEU A 2 -32.08 -32.05 -28.31
C LEU A 2 -31.84 -31.00 -27.20
N VAL A 3 -30.73 -31.11 -26.45
CA VAL A 3 -29.43 -30.39 -26.62
C VAL A 3 -29.60 -28.88 -26.73
N PHE A 4 -29.08 -28.12 -25.76
CA PHE A 4 -28.36 -26.85 -26.02
C PHE A 4 -27.52 -26.45 -24.79
N PHE A 5 -26.22 -26.76 -24.85
CA PHE A 5 -25.18 -26.17 -24.01
C PHE A 5 -24.80 -24.81 -24.62
N LEU A 6 -24.99 -23.71 -23.90
CA LEU A 6 -24.56 -22.38 -24.33
C LEU A 6 -23.15 -22.11 -23.80
N LEU A 7 -22.15 -22.27 -24.66
CA LEU A 7 -20.76 -21.84 -24.44
C LEU A 7 -20.68 -20.32 -24.56
N ILE A 8 -20.47 -19.62 -23.44
CA ILE A 8 -20.10 -18.20 -23.43
C ILE A 8 -18.59 -18.10 -23.63
N ALA A 9 -18.18 -17.75 -24.85
CA ALA A 9 -16.81 -17.39 -25.18
C ALA A 9 -16.51 -15.99 -24.62
N LEU A 10 -15.81 -15.93 -23.48
CA LEU A 10 -15.28 -14.68 -22.92
C LEU A 10 -13.94 -14.37 -23.58
N SER A 11 -13.95 -13.44 -24.52
CA SER A 11 -12.76 -12.91 -25.18
C SER A 11 -11.84 -12.20 -24.18
N LEU A 12 -10.62 -12.72 -24.01
CA LEU A 12 -9.53 -12.05 -23.32
C LEU A 12 -9.04 -10.89 -24.20
N ALA A 13 -9.36 -9.66 -23.82
CA ALA A 13 -8.65 -8.48 -24.32
C ALA A 13 -7.32 -8.32 -23.57
N PRO A 14 -6.20 -7.99 -24.24
CA PRO A 14 -4.95 -7.69 -23.57
C PRO A 14 -5.06 -6.39 -22.76
N LEU A 15 -4.56 -6.41 -21.52
CA LEU A 15 -4.46 -5.25 -20.65
C LEU A 15 -3.51 -4.20 -21.27
N PRO A 16 -3.79 -2.88 -21.12
CA PRO A 16 -2.89 -1.83 -21.55
C PRO A 16 -1.58 -1.89 -20.75
N SER A 17 -0.46 -1.84 -21.47
CA SER A 17 0.88 -1.65 -20.94
C SER A 17 0.92 -0.42 -20.04
N VAL A 18 1.44 -0.60 -18.81
CA VAL A 18 1.69 0.48 -17.86
C VAL A 18 2.60 1.51 -18.53
N ALA A 19 2.12 2.75 -18.63
CA ALA A 19 2.85 3.86 -19.20
C ALA A 19 4.10 4.16 -18.37
N GLU A 20 5.22 4.40 -19.06
CA GLU A 20 6.49 4.83 -18.50
C GLU A 20 6.34 6.31 -18.08
N GLU A 21 6.14 6.58 -16.80
CA GLU A 21 6.08 7.95 -16.26
C GLU A 21 7.51 8.44 -16.02
N CYS A 22 8.05 9.22 -16.95
CA CYS A 22 9.38 9.84 -16.81
C CYS A 22 9.24 11.28 -16.33
N ASP A 23 9.88 11.60 -15.20
CA ASP A 23 10.12 12.98 -14.77
C ASP A 23 11.55 13.39 -15.13
N GLY A 24 11.68 14.16 -16.21
CA GLY A 24 12.95 14.62 -16.76
C GLY A 24 13.91 13.48 -17.14
N ASN A 25 15.14 13.55 -16.62
CA ASN A 25 16.22 12.60 -16.89
C ASN A 25 16.10 11.30 -16.07
N THR A 26 14.92 10.99 -15.54
CA THR A 26 14.69 9.84 -14.66
C THR A 26 13.41 9.12 -15.05
N CYS A 27 13.56 7.94 -15.64
CA CYS A 27 12.45 7.05 -15.97
C CYS A 27 12.39 5.92 -14.94
N ILE A 28 11.23 5.73 -14.32
CA ILE A 28 11.02 4.67 -13.34
C ILE A 28 10.18 3.59 -14.01
N ASP A 29 10.77 2.40 -14.12
CA ASP A 29 10.10 1.21 -14.65
C ASP A 29 9.75 0.29 -13.47
N VAL A 30 8.46 0.00 -13.31
CA VAL A 30 7.93 -0.83 -12.23
C VAL A 30 7.35 -2.09 -12.85
N SER A 31 8.11 -3.18 -12.78
CA SER A 31 7.64 -4.51 -13.17
C SER A 31 7.52 -5.40 -11.93
N ALA A 32 6.44 -6.19 -11.89
CA ALA A 32 6.25 -7.23 -10.89
C ALA A 32 6.76 -8.54 -11.49
N ASP A 33 7.74 -9.16 -10.83
CA ASP A 33 8.17 -10.52 -11.19
C ASP A 33 7.16 -11.56 -10.65
N GLU A 34 7.19 -12.76 -11.23
CA GLU A 34 6.28 -13.89 -10.93
C GLU A 34 6.29 -14.30 -9.44
N ASN A 35 7.29 -13.84 -8.68
CA ASN A 35 7.47 -14.07 -7.25
C ASN A 35 6.78 -13.04 -6.33
N LYS A 36 5.89 -12.17 -6.84
CA LYS A 36 5.18 -11.12 -6.06
C LYS A 36 6.10 -10.10 -5.36
N GLU A 37 7.32 -9.89 -5.86
CA GLU A 37 8.21 -8.81 -5.44
C GLU A 37 8.09 -7.64 -6.42
N VAL A 38 7.84 -6.43 -5.93
CA VAL A 38 7.79 -5.22 -6.76
C VAL A 38 9.21 -4.70 -6.94
N VAL A 39 9.74 -4.81 -8.16
CA VAL A 39 11.08 -4.32 -8.50
C VAL A 39 10.94 -2.93 -9.13
N ILE A 40 11.47 -1.92 -8.45
CA ILE A 40 11.49 -0.54 -8.95
C ILE A 40 12.87 -0.27 -9.57
N THR A 41 12.93 -0.15 -10.89
CA THR A 41 14.16 0.19 -11.61
C THR A 41 14.14 1.66 -12.04
N VAL A 42 14.97 2.48 -11.39
CA VAL A 42 15.16 3.89 -11.75
C VAL A 42 16.29 4.03 -12.77
N ARG A 43 15.97 4.51 -13.97
CA ARG A 43 16.90 4.74 -15.08
C ARG A 43 17.17 6.25 -15.18
N LYS A 44 18.42 6.69 -15.02
CA LYS A 44 18.82 8.11 -15.18
C LYS A 44 19.54 8.32 -16.51
N ASN A 45 18.96 9.06 -17.46
CA ASN A 45 19.53 9.36 -18.77
C ASN A 45 20.10 10.78 -18.80
N SER A 46 21.44 10.96 -18.87
CA SER A 46 22.08 12.28 -19.09
C SER A 46 21.88 12.79 -20.53
N PRO A 47 21.85 14.12 -20.78
CA PRO A 47 21.49 14.68 -22.07
C PRO A 47 22.62 14.49 -23.09
N GLY A 48 22.33 13.78 -24.17
CA GLY A 48 23.26 13.58 -25.27
C GLY A 48 22.73 12.63 -26.35
N SER A 49 22.26 13.23 -27.44
CA SER A 49 22.08 12.62 -28.78
C SER A 49 20.85 11.73 -29.00
N HIS A 50 19.71 12.37 -29.32
CA HIS A 50 18.75 11.79 -30.27
C HIS A 50 19.44 11.63 -31.63
N GLY A 51 20.16 10.53 -31.82
CA GLY A 51 20.48 10.03 -33.15
C GLY A 51 19.26 9.29 -33.66
N THR A 52 18.49 9.92 -34.54
CA THR A 52 17.45 9.29 -35.34
C THR A 52 18.03 8.04 -36.01
N LYS A 53 17.59 6.84 -35.59
CA LYS A 53 17.85 5.61 -36.36
C LYS A 53 17.00 5.65 -37.63
N LYS A 54 17.53 6.30 -38.66
CA LYS A 54 17.11 6.06 -40.04
C LYS A 54 17.49 4.61 -40.38
N PRO A 55 16.60 3.79 -40.99
CA PRO A 55 16.96 2.42 -41.34
C PRO A 55 18.05 2.48 -42.43
N GLN A 56 19.26 2.06 -42.09
CA GLN A 56 20.33 1.88 -43.08
C GLN A 56 20.24 0.43 -43.58
N PRO A 57 20.07 0.20 -44.90
CA PRO A 57 19.98 -1.15 -45.45
C PRO A 57 21.27 -1.93 -45.15
N GLY A 58 21.10 -3.20 -44.77
CA GLY A 58 22.22 -4.08 -44.42
C GLY A 58 23.27 -4.14 -45.52
N PRO A 59 24.57 -4.24 -45.19
CA PRO A 59 25.60 -4.35 -46.20
C PRO A 59 25.42 -5.67 -46.96
N SER A 60 24.99 -5.54 -48.22
CA SER A 60 25.09 -6.61 -49.21
C SER A 60 26.53 -7.13 -49.23
N ALA A 61 26.70 -8.43 -49.05
CA ALA A 61 27.99 -9.10 -49.04
C ALA A 61 28.66 -8.89 -50.41
N LYS A 62 29.65 -7.98 -50.47
CA LYS A 62 30.49 -7.85 -51.65
C LYS A 62 31.35 -9.11 -51.79
N PRO A 63 31.48 -9.70 -53.00
CA PRO A 63 32.39 -10.82 -53.22
C PRO A 63 33.81 -10.42 -52.79
N ALA A 64 34.42 -11.25 -51.95
CA ALA A 64 35.78 -11.05 -51.49
C ALA A 64 36.75 -11.26 -52.67
N VAL A 65 37.16 -10.18 -53.33
CA VAL A 65 38.28 -10.20 -54.26
C VAL A 65 39.53 -10.48 -53.45
N LYS A 66 40.08 -11.69 -53.60
CA LYS A 66 41.35 -12.07 -52.97
C LYS A 66 42.45 -11.19 -53.54
N LYS A 67 43.03 -10.32 -52.71
CA LYS A 67 44.18 -9.50 -53.10
C LYS A 67 45.36 -10.44 -53.40
N PRO A 68 46.08 -10.26 -54.53
CA PRO A 68 47.27 -11.04 -54.82
C PRO A 68 48.36 -10.75 -53.78
N TRP A 69 48.98 -11.82 -53.27
CA TRP A 69 50.06 -11.75 -52.29
C TRP A 69 51.33 -11.28 -53.00
N ILE A 70 51.82 -10.09 -52.66
CA ILE A 70 53.05 -9.52 -53.20
C ILE A 70 54.15 -9.64 -52.13
N PRO A 71 55.15 -10.53 -52.29
CA PRO A 71 56.08 -10.88 -51.22
C PRO A 71 57.13 -9.81 -50.86
N TRP A 72 57.22 -8.69 -51.60
CA TRP A 72 58.20 -7.62 -51.35
C TRP A 72 57.61 -6.31 -50.83
N LEU A 73 56.31 -6.26 -50.51
CA LEU A 73 55.68 -5.02 -50.06
C LEU A 73 55.95 -4.79 -48.54
N PRO A 74 56.60 -3.70 -48.14
CA PRO A 74 56.84 -3.42 -46.73
C PRO A 74 55.50 -3.24 -45.99
N LYS A 75 55.34 -3.94 -44.87
CA LYS A 75 54.13 -3.87 -44.03
C LYS A 75 54.00 -2.46 -43.47
N ALA A 76 52.82 -1.84 -43.62
CA ALA A 76 52.54 -0.53 -43.03
C ALA A 76 52.74 -0.59 -41.49
N PRO A 77 53.32 0.46 -40.87
CA PRO A 77 53.48 0.51 -39.42
C PRO A 77 52.11 0.49 -38.76
N THR A 78 51.92 -0.46 -37.84
CA THR A 78 50.68 -0.63 -37.10
C THR A 78 50.61 0.46 -36.03
N THR A 79 49.81 1.50 -36.25
CA THR A 79 49.51 2.49 -35.21
C THR A 79 48.58 1.85 -34.17
N TYR A 80 49.11 1.57 -32.98
CA TYR A 80 48.35 1.05 -31.85
C TYR A 80 47.37 2.12 -31.35
N ARG A 81 46.06 1.96 -31.62
CA ARG A 81 45.02 2.71 -30.92
C ARG A 81 44.78 2.06 -29.56
N PRO A 82 45.02 2.74 -28.43
CA PRO A 82 44.67 2.19 -27.12
C PRO A 82 43.15 1.99 -27.05
N LYS A 83 42.72 0.77 -26.68
CA LYS A 83 41.31 0.49 -26.39
C LYS A 83 40.87 1.31 -25.19
N PRO A 84 39.73 2.03 -25.22
CA PRO A 84 39.24 2.78 -24.08
C PRO A 84 39.03 1.83 -22.90
N ARG A 85 39.72 2.10 -21.78
CA ARG A 85 39.59 1.35 -20.53
C ARG A 85 38.19 1.63 -19.97
N LYS A 86 37.37 0.59 -19.81
CA LYS A 86 36.06 0.71 -19.14
C LYS A 86 36.32 1.19 -17.70
N SER A 87 35.95 2.44 -17.42
CA SER A 87 35.97 2.99 -16.07
C SER A 87 34.91 2.24 -15.24
N PRO A 88 35.22 1.77 -14.01
CA PRO A 88 34.23 1.17 -13.14
C PRO A 88 33.13 2.18 -12.83
N SER A 89 31.93 1.93 -13.32
CA SER A 89 30.74 2.72 -12.96
C SER A 89 30.50 2.59 -11.45
N PRO A 90 30.23 3.69 -10.72
CA PRO A 90 29.90 3.61 -9.30
C PRO A 90 28.66 2.72 -9.13
N LYS A 91 28.79 1.60 -8.43
CA LYS A 91 27.64 0.79 -8.02
C LYS A 91 26.86 1.60 -7.00
N VAL A 92 25.77 2.25 -7.44
CA VAL A 92 24.79 2.88 -6.56
C VAL A 92 24.21 1.77 -5.67
N LYS A 93 24.46 1.84 -4.36
CA LYS A 93 23.84 0.93 -3.40
C LYS A 93 22.37 1.32 -3.28
N THR A 94 21.50 0.63 -4.02
CA THR A 94 20.06 0.70 -3.81
C THR A 94 19.74 0.09 -2.45
N GLN A 95 19.51 0.92 -1.44
CA GLN A 95 19.00 0.45 -0.16
C GLN A 95 17.51 0.09 -0.37
N LYS A 96 17.22 -1.21 -0.42
CA LYS A 96 15.85 -1.72 -0.45
C LYS A 96 15.19 -1.42 0.90
N ILE A 97 14.21 -0.53 0.92
CA ILE A 97 13.33 -0.36 2.08
C ILE A 97 12.35 -1.54 2.05
N SER A 98 12.49 -2.47 2.99
CA SER A 98 11.50 -3.55 3.13
C SER A 98 10.17 -2.97 3.61
N ALA A 99 9.09 -3.25 2.89
CA ALA A 99 7.74 -2.80 3.23
C ALA A 99 7.31 -3.24 4.64
N THR A 100 7.82 -4.38 5.12
CA THR A 100 7.55 -4.90 6.47
C THR A 100 8.08 -3.95 7.56
N SER A 101 9.27 -3.36 7.36
CA SER A 101 9.88 -2.43 8.32
C SER A 101 9.06 -1.14 8.48
N VAL A 102 8.53 -0.62 7.37
CA VAL A 102 7.66 0.57 7.38
C VAL A 102 6.36 0.28 8.14
N MET A 103 5.75 -0.88 7.91
CA MET A 103 4.48 -1.27 8.54
C MET A 103 4.61 -1.46 10.06
N ASP A 104 5.71 -2.06 10.52
CA ASP A 104 5.96 -2.23 11.95
C ASP A 104 6.14 -0.87 12.64
N GLN A 105 6.81 0.07 11.98
CA GLN A 105 6.97 1.43 12.49
C GLN A 105 5.65 2.23 12.46
N VAL A 106 4.80 2.03 11.44
CA VAL A 106 3.45 2.62 11.39
C VAL A 106 2.60 2.14 12.57
N ARG A 107 2.64 0.84 12.89
CA ARG A 107 1.89 0.27 14.02
C ARG A 107 2.31 0.87 15.36
N SER A 108 3.60 1.18 15.52
CA SER A 108 4.13 1.79 16.74
C SER A 108 3.59 3.20 17.01
N VAL A 109 3.16 3.93 15.97
CA VAL A 109 2.72 5.33 16.10
C VAL A 109 1.21 5.48 16.16
N LEU A 110 0.44 4.40 16.03
CA LEU A 110 -1.02 4.47 16.04
C LEU A 110 -1.56 5.01 17.37
N PRO A 111 -2.66 5.78 17.34
CA PRO A 111 -3.26 6.30 18.55
C PRO A 111 -3.75 5.15 19.44
N LYS A 112 -3.59 5.34 20.75
CA LYS A 112 -4.21 4.46 21.74
C LYS A 112 -5.65 4.90 21.94
N GLY A 113 -6.57 3.95 21.93
CA GLY A 113 -8.00 4.15 22.05
C GLY A 113 -8.57 3.55 23.33
N VAL A 114 -9.68 4.12 23.80
CA VAL A 114 -10.52 3.50 24.83
C VAL A 114 -11.99 3.53 24.40
N ILE A 115 -12.73 2.50 24.81
CA ILE A 115 -14.19 2.44 24.68
C ILE A 115 -14.81 3.15 25.87
N ILE A 116 -15.73 4.07 25.61
CA ILE A 116 -16.47 4.82 26.62
C ILE A 116 -17.96 4.51 26.43
N THR A 117 -18.63 4.17 27.52
CA THR A 117 -20.07 3.85 27.55
C THR A 117 -20.84 4.88 28.37
N GLN A 118 -22.08 5.15 27.99
CA GLN A 118 -23.00 6.01 28.73
C GLN A 118 -24.38 5.34 28.86
N PRO A 119 -25.02 5.37 30.04
CA PRO A 119 -24.60 6.08 31.26
C PRO A 119 -23.40 5.41 31.97
N GLY A 120 -22.57 6.23 32.63
CA GLY A 120 -21.38 5.75 33.34
C GLY A 120 -21.68 5.00 34.65
N SER A 121 -22.92 5.09 35.13
CA SER A 121 -23.40 4.43 36.35
C SER A 121 -23.66 2.93 36.18
N GLY A 122 -23.56 2.40 34.96
CA GLY A 122 -23.91 1.03 34.63
C GLY A 122 -25.04 0.98 33.60
N ALA A 123 -25.10 -0.11 32.83
CA ALA A 123 -26.13 -0.32 31.83
C ALA A 123 -27.33 -1.07 32.45
N LEU A 124 -28.54 -0.74 32.00
CA LEU A 124 -29.75 -1.46 32.40
C LEU A 124 -30.34 -2.26 31.24
N VAL A 125 -30.94 -3.39 31.58
CA VAL A 125 -31.69 -4.21 30.62
C VAL A 125 -32.80 -3.38 29.99
N ARG A 126 -32.95 -3.48 28.66
CA ARG A 126 -33.92 -2.72 27.82
C ARG A 126 -33.71 -1.21 27.79
N GLU A 127 -32.64 -0.69 28.37
CA GLU A 127 -32.24 0.70 28.23
C GLU A 127 -31.12 0.82 27.18
N PRO A 128 -31.13 1.86 26.31
CA PRO A 128 -30.06 2.07 25.35
C PRO A 128 -28.76 2.45 26.07
N VAL A 129 -27.69 1.74 25.75
CA VAL A 129 -26.32 2.11 26.12
C VAL A 129 -25.69 2.79 24.92
N TYR A 130 -25.14 3.98 25.14
CA TYR A 130 -24.43 4.72 24.11
C TYR A 130 -22.94 4.43 24.16
N PHE A 131 -22.33 4.25 22.99
CA PHE A 131 -20.92 3.92 22.86
C PHE A 131 -20.18 5.02 22.10
N ARG A 132 -18.96 5.29 22.54
CA ARG A 132 -18.02 6.13 21.79
C ARG A 132 -16.59 5.66 22.01
N THR A 133 -15.69 6.06 21.12
CA THR A 133 -14.25 5.80 21.24
C THR A 133 -13.45 7.10 21.20
N THR A 134 -12.28 7.10 21.83
CA THR A 134 -11.30 8.20 21.72
C THR A 134 -10.43 8.09 20.48
N VAL A 135 -10.56 7.01 19.71
CA VAL A 135 -9.83 6.83 18.46
C VAL A 135 -10.35 7.83 17.42
N PRO A 136 -9.48 8.62 16.77
CA PRO A 136 -9.91 9.64 15.82
C PRO A 136 -10.24 9.05 14.45
N THR A 137 -11.15 9.68 13.72
CA THR A 137 -11.52 9.27 12.34
C THR A 137 -10.38 9.39 11.35
N ARG A 138 -9.46 10.34 11.58
CA ARG A 138 -8.30 10.61 10.74
C ARG A 138 -7.05 10.66 11.61
N PHE A 139 -5.96 10.11 11.10
CA PHE A 139 -4.68 10.11 11.78
C PHE A 139 -3.56 10.38 10.79
N SER A 140 -2.71 11.37 11.10
CA SER A 140 -1.57 11.72 10.27
C SER A 140 -0.30 11.68 11.12
N ALA A 141 0.76 11.08 10.60
CA ALA A 141 2.03 10.96 11.29
C ALA A 141 3.20 11.07 10.31
N VAL A 142 4.37 11.42 10.85
CA VAL A 142 5.63 11.39 10.11
C VAL A 142 6.56 10.42 10.80
N ILE A 143 7.00 9.39 10.08
CA ILE A 143 7.99 8.42 10.57
C ILE A 143 9.27 8.57 9.77
N ILE A 144 10.40 8.32 10.40
CA ILE A 144 11.71 8.35 9.73
C ILE A 144 12.16 6.90 9.59
N VAL A 145 12.27 6.43 8.36
CA VAL A 145 12.78 5.09 8.04
C VAL A 145 14.05 5.27 7.25
N LEU A 146 15.19 4.82 7.79
CA LEU A 146 16.50 4.95 7.13
C LEU A 146 16.82 6.41 6.73
N GLU A 147 16.61 7.35 7.65
CA GLU A 147 16.80 8.81 7.44
C GLU A 147 15.86 9.47 6.42
N ILE A 148 14.90 8.73 5.87
CA ILE A 148 13.90 9.25 4.93
C ILE A 148 12.59 9.53 5.67
N PRO A 149 12.08 10.78 5.68
CA PRO A 149 10.80 11.10 6.29
C PRO A 149 9.64 10.62 5.41
N ILE A 150 8.79 9.77 5.99
CA ILE A 150 7.58 9.23 5.38
C ILE A 150 6.37 9.84 6.09
N GLN A 151 5.57 10.58 5.35
CA GLN A 151 4.28 11.10 5.81
C GLN A 151 3.20 10.07 5.58
N ILE A 152 2.35 9.85 6.58
CA ILE A 152 1.28 8.86 6.56
C ILE A 152 -0.03 9.59 6.83
N ASN A 153 -1.07 9.26 6.05
CA ASN A 153 -2.43 9.74 6.27
C ASN A 153 -3.39 8.56 6.28
N LEU A 154 -4.02 8.31 7.42
CA LEU A 154 -4.94 7.20 7.65
C LEU A 154 -6.35 7.71 7.93
N THR A 155 -7.33 6.90 7.53
CA THR A 155 -8.76 7.04 7.85
C THR A 155 -9.24 5.75 8.51
N ALA A 156 -9.98 5.89 9.60
CA ALA A 156 -10.50 4.78 10.40
C ALA A 156 -11.88 4.31 9.94
N LYS A 157 -12.11 3.00 10.06
CA LYS A 157 -13.43 2.36 10.10
C LYS A 157 -13.58 1.62 11.41
N TYR A 158 -14.75 1.69 12.02
CA TYR A 158 -15.03 1.15 13.34
C TYR A 158 -16.01 -0.01 13.24
N PHE A 159 -15.60 -1.17 13.72
CA PHE A 159 -16.43 -2.35 13.83
C PHE A 159 -16.65 -2.68 15.31
N TRP A 160 -17.88 -2.45 15.78
CA TRP A 160 -18.32 -2.73 17.13
C TRP A 160 -18.89 -4.13 17.23
N ASN A 161 -18.56 -4.81 18.31
CA ASN A 161 -19.24 -6.02 18.76
C ASN A 161 -19.61 -5.83 20.23
N PHE A 162 -20.91 -5.89 20.52
CA PHE A 162 -21.47 -5.57 21.84
C PHE A 162 -21.43 -6.74 22.82
N GLY A 163 -20.96 -7.92 22.38
CA GLY A 163 -20.73 -9.09 23.24
C GLY A 163 -21.96 -9.99 23.41
N ASP A 164 -23.13 -9.61 22.92
CA ASP A 164 -24.39 -10.37 22.96
C ASP A 164 -24.84 -10.88 21.57
N GLY A 165 -23.94 -10.79 20.58
CA GLY A 165 -24.21 -11.06 19.16
C GLY A 165 -24.56 -9.82 18.33
N GLY A 166 -24.83 -8.67 18.97
CA GLY A 166 -25.01 -7.40 18.27
C GLY A 166 -23.68 -6.85 17.72
N THR A 167 -23.70 -6.38 16.47
CA THR A 167 -22.55 -5.74 15.82
C THR A 167 -22.95 -4.49 15.05
N LEU A 168 -22.04 -3.53 14.93
CA LEU A 168 -22.24 -2.31 14.14
C LEU A 168 -20.97 -1.90 13.39
N LEU A 169 -21.08 -1.64 12.09
CA LEU A 169 -20.01 -1.04 11.29
C LEU A 169 -20.32 0.45 11.07
N THR A 170 -19.36 1.33 11.36
CA THR A 170 -19.51 2.78 11.18
C THR A 170 -18.19 3.45 10.80
N THR A 171 -18.27 4.65 10.23
CA THR A 171 -17.12 5.54 9.96
C THR A 171 -16.95 6.63 11.01
N GLU A 172 -17.85 6.68 12.00
CA GLU A 172 -17.83 7.67 13.07
C GLU A 172 -17.43 7.04 14.41
N PRO A 173 -16.65 7.75 15.25
CA PRO A 173 -16.21 7.23 16.55
C PRO A 173 -17.33 7.22 17.61
N GLY A 174 -18.55 7.66 17.26
CA GLY A 174 -19.62 7.97 18.20
C GLY A 174 -19.49 9.37 18.79
N ALA A 175 -20.53 9.82 19.49
CA ALA A 175 -20.62 11.14 20.08
C ALA A 175 -21.09 11.05 21.54
N PRO A 176 -20.72 12.01 22.40
CA PRO A 176 -21.32 12.08 23.73
C PRO A 176 -22.83 12.32 23.63
N TYR A 177 -23.57 11.84 24.63
CA TYR A 177 -24.97 12.22 24.83
C TYR A 177 -25.09 13.78 24.89
N PRO A 178 -26.12 14.39 24.27
CA PRO A 178 -27.32 13.77 23.68
C PRO A 178 -27.23 13.42 22.19
N LEU A 179 -26.13 13.70 21.49
CA LEU A 179 -26.03 13.43 20.05
C LEU A 179 -25.97 11.92 19.76
N SER A 180 -25.14 11.21 20.54
CA SER A 180 -25.03 9.74 20.63
C SER A 180 -25.41 8.95 19.36
N THR A 181 -24.49 8.86 18.38
CA THR A 181 -24.72 8.16 17.10
C THR A 181 -24.68 6.64 17.19
N ILE A 182 -24.11 6.08 18.25
CA ILE A 182 -23.92 4.63 18.41
C ILE A 182 -24.62 4.21 19.70
N SER A 183 -25.63 3.36 19.57
CA SER A 183 -26.38 2.81 20.69
C SER A 183 -26.64 1.31 20.51
N HIS A 184 -26.77 0.61 21.64
CA HIS A 184 -27.20 -0.79 21.68
C HIS A 184 -28.02 -1.06 22.93
N THR A 185 -29.03 -1.91 22.82
CA THR A 185 -29.95 -2.24 23.92
C THR A 185 -29.85 -3.72 24.26
N TYR A 186 -29.42 -4.02 25.49
CA TYR A 186 -29.26 -5.40 25.96
C TYR A 186 -30.57 -6.01 26.44
N LYS A 187 -30.76 -7.30 26.16
CA LYS A 187 -31.99 -8.05 26.50
C LYS A 187 -31.94 -8.75 27.86
N SER A 188 -30.75 -9.07 28.35
CA SER A 188 -30.54 -9.81 29.60
C SER A 188 -29.46 -9.14 30.44
N ALA A 189 -29.52 -9.33 31.75
CA ALA A 189 -28.52 -8.84 32.67
C ALA A 189 -27.33 -9.81 32.69
N ASP A 190 -26.15 -9.35 32.32
CA ASP A 190 -24.90 -10.11 32.35
C ASP A 190 -23.68 -9.19 32.28
N SER A 191 -22.48 -9.75 32.28
CA SER A 191 -21.24 -9.06 31.92
C SER A 191 -20.88 -9.36 30.47
N TYR A 192 -21.03 -8.38 29.59
CA TYR A 192 -20.75 -8.52 28.17
C TYR A 192 -19.32 -8.05 27.82
N PRO A 193 -18.56 -8.85 27.06
CA PRO A 193 -17.28 -8.42 26.51
C PRO A 193 -17.52 -7.56 25.26
N VAL A 194 -17.50 -6.23 25.44
CA VAL A 194 -17.63 -5.28 24.34
C VAL A 194 -16.26 -5.13 23.67
N SER A 195 -16.22 -5.23 22.35
CA SER A 195 -15.01 -5.04 21.57
C SER A 195 -15.21 -4.07 20.41
N LEU A 196 -14.13 -3.37 20.08
CA LEU A 196 -14.04 -2.42 18.99
C LEU A 196 -12.81 -2.77 18.16
N GLN A 197 -13.03 -3.16 16.92
CA GLN A 197 -11.98 -3.29 15.92
C GLN A 197 -11.93 -2.02 15.06
N VAL A 198 -10.78 -1.36 15.05
CA VAL A 198 -10.51 -0.18 14.22
C VAL A 198 -9.63 -0.61 13.05
N GLN A 199 -10.14 -0.45 11.84
CA GLN A 199 -9.40 -0.69 10.61
C GLN A 199 -8.94 0.64 10.02
N TRP A 200 -7.65 0.75 9.73
CA TRP A 200 -7.04 1.93 9.13
C TRP A 200 -6.71 1.69 7.66
N GLN A 201 -7.09 2.64 6.82
CA GLN A 201 -6.76 2.65 5.40
C GLN A 201 -6.22 4.03 5.03
N GLY A 202 -5.23 4.08 4.13
CA GLY A 202 -4.57 5.35 3.88
C GLY A 202 -3.47 5.30 2.83
N THR A 203 -2.79 6.43 2.71
CA THR A 203 -1.66 6.62 1.79
C THR A 203 -0.43 7.06 2.56
N TRP A 204 0.73 6.76 1.99
CA TRP A 204 2.01 7.26 2.45
C TRP A 204 2.66 8.11 1.36
N ARG A 205 3.52 9.03 1.78
CA ARG A 205 4.28 9.93 0.90
C ARG A 205 5.71 10.09 1.41
N SER A 206 6.67 10.07 0.48
CA SER A 206 8.08 10.38 0.72
C SER A 206 8.59 11.27 -0.42
N GLY A 207 8.67 12.58 -0.17
CA GLY A 207 9.04 13.55 -1.21
C GLY A 207 8.05 13.53 -2.40
N PRO A 208 8.49 13.21 -3.63
CA PRO A 208 7.61 13.09 -4.80
C PRO A 208 6.85 11.77 -4.87
N LEU A 209 7.26 10.74 -4.13
CA LEU A 209 6.65 9.41 -4.18
C LEU A 209 5.43 9.37 -3.25
N ALA A 210 4.30 8.87 -3.75
CA ALA A 210 3.11 8.59 -2.96
C ALA A 210 2.47 7.27 -3.40
N ALA A 211 2.00 6.47 -2.46
CA ALA A 211 1.30 5.23 -2.76
C ALA A 211 0.31 4.87 -1.64
N PRO A 212 -0.73 4.05 -1.94
CA PRO A 212 -1.57 3.48 -0.90
C PRO A 212 -0.75 2.56 0.00
N ILE A 213 -1.10 2.54 1.28
CA ILE A 213 -0.54 1.58 2.23
C ILE A 213 -1.14 0.22 1.90
N ARG A 214 -0.28 -0.74 1.54
CA ARG A 214 -0.71 -2.09 1.20
C ARG A 214 -0.82 -2.92 2.49
N GLY A 215 -1.93 -3.62 2.63
CA GLY A 215 -2.26 -4.41 3.82
C GLY A 215 -3.26 -3.74 4.73
N GLU A 216 -3.81 -4.52 5.66
CA GLU A 216 -4.77 -4.03 6.65
C GLU A 216 -4.03 -3.70 7.95
N ILE A 217 -4.25 -2.48 8.45
CA ILE A 217 -3.78 -2.07 9.77
C ILE A 217 -4.99 -2.09 10.69
N SER A 218 -5.06 -3.05 11.61
CA SER A 218 -6.15 -3.17 12.55
C SER A 218 -5.68 -3.02 14.00
N GLN A 219 -6.51 -2.39 14.83
CA GLN A 219 -6.35 -2.33 16.29
C GLN A 219 -7.62 -2.88 16.94
N VAL A 220 -7.47 -3.62 18.03
CA VAL A 220 -8.61 -4.14 18.79
C VAL A 220 -8.57 -3.58 20.20
N PHE A 221 -9.70 -3.04 20.64
CA PHE A 221 -9.94 -2.56 21.99
C PHE A 221 -11.07 -3.36 22.61
N SER A 222 -10.97 -3.67 23.90
CA SER A 222 -12.00 -4.44 24.61
C SER A 222 -12.27 -3.85 25.98
N THR A 223 -13.53 -3.85 26.39
CA THR A 223 -13.96 -3.50 27.75
C THR A 223 -15.04 -4.45 28.22
N ARG A 224 -15.24 -4.55 29.54
CA ARG A 224 -16.37 -5.29 30.11
C ARG A 224 -17.47 -4.32 30.49
N LEU A 225 -18.67 -4.57 29.99
CA LEU A 225 -19.87 -3.82 30.37
C LEU A 225 -20.73 -4.70 31.27
N LYS A 226 -21.06 -4.20 32.46
CA LYS A 226 -22.04 -4.83 33.34
C LYS A 226 -23.42 -4.27 33.03
N VAL A 227 -24.36 -5.17 32.72
CA VAL A 227 -25.77 -4.86 32.50
C VAL A 227 -26.56 -5.45 33.67
N ASP A 228 -27.29 -4.60 34.38
CA ASP A 228 -28.09 -4.99 35.53
C ASP A 228 -29.59 -4.93 35.22
N HIS A 229 -30.39 -5.60 36.05
CA HIS A 229 -31.84 -5.51 35.95
C HIS A 229 -32.32 -4.11 36.38
N ALA A 230 -33.34 -3.60 35.70
CA ALA A 230 -34.08 -2.44 36.17
C ALA A 230 -34.88 -2.83 37.43
N ASN A 231 -34.34 -2.53 38.60
CA ASN A 231 -35.03 -2.72 39.87
C ASN A 231 -36.03 -1.58 40.08
N PHE A 232 -37.30 -1.81 39.80
CA PHE A 232 -38.36 -0.86 40.12
C PHE A 232 -38.90 -1.14 41.53
N ARG A 233 -38.55 -0.29 42.50
CA ARG A 233 -39.14 -0.33 43.84
C ARG A 233 -40.16 0.80 43.92
N ILE A 234 -41.44 0.46 43.85
CA ILE A 234 -42.53 1.39 44.13
C ILE A 234 -42.59 1.55 45.65
N THR A 235 -42.10 2.65 46.18
CA THR A 235 -42.49 3.10 47.52
C THR A 235 -43.86 3.77 47.38
N GLY A 236 -44.90 3.06 47.82
CA GLY A 236 -46.25 3.59 47.96
C GLY A 236 -46.45 4.36 49.26
#